data_AF-A0A953P2Y7-F1
#
_entry.id   AF-A0A953P2Y7-F1
#
_cell.length_a   1.000
_cell.length_b   1.000
_cell.length_c   1.000
_cell.angle_alpha   90.00
_cell.angle_beta   90.00
_cell.angle_gamma   90.00
#
_symmetry.space_group_name_H-M   'P 1'
#
loop_
_entity.id
_entity.type
_entity.pdbx_description
1 polymer ?
#
loop_
_entity_poly.entity_id
_entity_poly.type
_entity_poly.pdbx_seq_one_letter_code
_entity_poly.pdbx_strand_id
1 'polypeptide(L)'
;MEQSHSTQDKLLNTTQQKHLLVTLKHADHMLSEIEHVLDANGPRSLFGGHKCDFAPGDAHEILRGIADLRSHMAAVLERFGVAIPAPRIGALHSIEASLDHIDHEMEELGPHSMRGYGALAPAAGKCLETTIKELQALVRRTRSYVRQRRAQQ
;
A
#
# COMPACT_ATOMS: atom_id res chain seq x y z
N MET A 1 26.63 -50.13 18.74
CA MET A 1 26.69 -49.42 17.44
C MET A 1 25.25 -49.17 17.02
N GLU A 2 24.58 -48.25 17.71
CA GLU A 2 24.44 -46.85 17.30
C GLU A 2 23.81 -46.72 15.92
N GLN A 3 22.52 -46.40 15.91
CA GLN A 3 21.95 -45.32 15.10
C GLN A 3 20.53 -45.01 15.61
N SER A 4 20.48 -44.19 16.66
CA SER A 4 19.28 -43.45 17.04
C SER A 4 19.06 -42.34 16.01
N HIS A 5 18.39 -42.63 14.90
CA HIS A 5 17.91 -41.60 14.00
C HIS A 5 16.69 -40.93 14.65
N SER A 6 16.95 -39.89 15.45
CA SER A 6 15.94 -38.97 15.94
C SER A 6 15.36 -38.23 14.74
N THR A 7 14.28 -38.77 14.18
CA THR A 7 13.38 -38.01 13.32
C THR A 7 12.65 -37.05 14.24
N GLN A 8 13.24 -35.88 14.48
CA GLN A 8 12.47 -34.75 14.97
C GLN A 8 11.45 -34.43 13.89
N ASP A 9 10.19 -34.79 14.15
CA ASP A 9 9.05 -34.49 13.29
C ASP A 9 9.05 -33.00 12.93
N LYS A 10 9.36 -32.68 11.67
CA LYS A 10 9.02 -31.37 11.12
C LYS A 10 7.49 -31.27 11.17
N LEU A 11 6.95 -30.47 12.11
CA LEU A 11 5.50 -30.28 12.29
C LEU A 11 4.78 -29.92 10.98
N LEU A 12 5.46 -29.22 10.07
CA LEU A 12 4.97 -28.93 8.71
C LEU A 12 6.06 -29.24 7.67
N ASN A 13 5.61 -29.75 6.52
CA ASN A 13 6.45 -29.88 5.33
C ASN A 13 6.58 -28.53 4.57
N THR A 14 7.49 -28.47 3.59
CA THR A 14 7.77 -27.23 2.84
C THR A 14 6.56 -26.66 2.09
N THR A 15 5.69 -27.51 1.55
CA THR A 15 4.48 -27.06 0.86
C THR A 15 3.50 -26.43 1.85
N GLN A 16 3.32 -27.05 3.02
CA GLN A 16 2.49 -26.51 4.09
C GLN A 16 3.05 -25.20 4.66
N GLN A 17 4.37 -25.10 4.85
CA GLN A 17 5.03 -23.86 5.28
C GLN A 17 4.85 -22.72 4.27
N LYS A 18 4.96 -23.01 2.97
CA LYS A 18 4.69 -22.04 1.90
C LYS A 18 3.23 -21.59 1.91
N HIS A 19 2.31 -22.53 2.06
CA HIS A 19 0.88 -22.21 2.13
C HIS A 19 0.57 -21.33 3.35
N LEU A 20 1.10 -21.67 4.54
CA LEU A 20 0.99 -20.85 5.75
C LEU A 20 1.49 -19.42 5.49
N LEU A 21 2.69 -19.27 4.90
CA LEU A 21 3.25 -17.96 4.60
C LEU A 21 2.37 -17.14 3.64
N VAL A 22 1.88 -17.77 2.56
CA VAL A 22 1.02 -17.09 1.58
C VAL A 22 -0.30 -16.64 2.22
N THR A 23 -0.92 -17.50 3.03
CA THR A 23 -2.17 -17.18 3.72
C THR A 23 -1.96 -16.05 4.72
N LEU A 24 -0.90 -16.07 5.53
CA LEU A 24 -0.63 -15.01 6.50
C LEU A 24 -0.23 -13.68 5.82
N LYS A 25 0.45 -13.71 4.67
CA LYS A 25 0.67 -12.51 3.86
C LYS A 25 -0.63 -11.91 3.33
N HIS A 26 -1.54 -12.75 2.87
CA HIS A 26 -2.83 -12.28 2.40
C HIS A 26 -3.66 -11.67 3.54
N ALA A 27 -3.67 -12.32 4.71
CA ALA A 27 -4.28 -11.76 5.91
C ALA A 27 -3.68 -10.39 6.28
N ASP A 28 -2.35 -10.27 6.31
CA ASP A 28 -1.66 -9.00 6.61
C ASP A 28 -2.00 -7.88 5.62
N HIS A 29 -2.16 -8.21 4.33
CA HIS A 29 -2.65 -7.26 3.33
C HIS A 29 -4.07 -6.79 3.65
N MET A 30 -5.00 -7.71 3.96
CA MET A 30 -6.36 -7.32 4.35
C MET A 30 -6.38 -6.44 5.61
N LEU A 31 -5.52 -6.71 6.60
CA LEU A 31 -5.38 -5.87 7.79
C LEU A 31 -4.90 -4.45 7.44
N SER A 32 -3.96 -4.36 6.49
CA SER A 32 -3.46 -3.06 6.00
C SER A 32 -4.54 -2.25 5.28
N GLU A 33 -5.43 -2.91 4.53
CA GLU A 33 -6.59 -2.26 3.90
C GLU A 33 -7.57 -1.74 4.95
N ILE A 34 -7.81 -2.49 6.02
CA ILE A 34 -8.67 -2.03 7.14
C ILE A 34 -8.07 -0.80 7.81
N GLU A 35 -6.76 -0.80 8.10
CA GLU A 35 -6.06 0.37 8.63
C GLU A 35 -6.17 1.58 7.69
N HIS A 36 -6.09 1.34 6.38
CA HIS A 36 -6.27 2.39 5.39
C HIS A 36 -7.68 2.97 5.41
N VAL A 37 -8.73 2.16 5.54
CA VAL A 37 -10.12 2.64 5.70
C VAL A 37 -10.25 3.49 6.96
N LEU A 38 -9.66 3.07 8.08
CA LEU A 38 -9.70 3.83 9.33
C LEU A 38 -8.97 5.19 9.21
N ASP A 39 -7.83 5.27 8.52
CA ASP A 39 -7.11 6.54 8.28
C ASP A 39 -7.79 7.41 7.20
N ALA A 40 -8.37 6.80 6.16
CA ALA A 40 -9.01 7.49 5.04
C ALA A 40 -10.31 8.21 5.41
N ASN A 41 -10.93 7.86 6.54
CA ASN A 41 -12.02 8.62 7.14
C ASN A 41 -11.55 9.97 7.75
N GLY A 42 -10.24 10.24 7.76
CA GLY A 42 -9.68 11.55 8.04
C GLY A 42 -9.80 12.53 6.87
N PRO A 43 -9.49 13.83 7.07
CA PRO A 43 -9.65 14.91 6.06
C PRO A 43 -8.71 14.82 4.83
N ARG A 44 -8.11 13.66 4.55
CA ARG A 44 -6.99 13.50 3.60
C ARG A 44 -7.40 13.01 2.21
N SER A 45 -8.56 12.38 2.04
CA SER A 45 -9.01 11.87 0.73
C SER A 45 -10.12 12.73 0.13
N LEU A 46 -9.92 13.23 -1.09
CA LEU A 46 -10.92 14.00 -1.85
C LEU A 46 -12.09 13.12 -2.34
N PHE A 47 -11.85 11.81 -2.48
CA PHE A 47 -12.80 10.84 -3.03
C PHE A 47 -13.01 9.65 -2.09
N GLY A 48 -12.99 9.89 -0.77
CA GLY A 48 -13.14 8.84 0.23
C GLY A 48 -14.38 7.96 -0.03
N GLY A 49 -14.17 6.65 -0.21
CA GLY A 49 -15.23 5.70 -0.57
C GLY A 49 -16.13 5.26 0.59
N HIS A 50 -15.85 5.72 1.80
CA HIS A 50 -16.53 5.30 3.03
C HIS A 50 -17.05 6.52 3.78
N LYS A 51 -18.22 6.37 4.40
CA LYS A 51 -18.72 7.32 5.38
C LYS A 51 -18.21 6.89 6.75
N CYS A 52 -17.66 7.82 7.52
CA CYS A 52 -17.30 7.55 8.92
C CYS A 52 -18.57 7.24 9.72
N ASP A 53 -18.72 6.00 10.16
CA ASP A 53 -19.87 5.46 10.89
C ASP A 53 -19.48 4.86 12.26
N PHE A 54 -18.25 5.08 12.70
CA PHE A 54 -17.70 4.61 13.97
C PHE A 54 -17.27 5.78 14.86
N ALA A 55 -17.31 5.58 16.19
CA ALA A 55 -16.77 6.55 17.13
C ALA A 55 -15.22 6.47 17.15
N PRO A 56 -14.51 7.54 17.54
CA PRO A 56 -13.05 7.49 17.68
C PRO A 56 -12.54 6.39 18.63
N GLY A 57 -13.33 6.03 19.66
CA GLY A 57 -13.03 4.91 20.55
C GLY A 57 -13.05 3.55 19.85
N ASP A 58 -13.99 3.35 18.92
CA ASP A 58 -14.12 2.10 18.16
C ASP A 58 -12.93 1.92 17.21
N ALA A 59 -12.49 3.00 16.56
CA ALA A 59 -11.29 2.96 15.71
C ALA A 59 -10.04 2.54 16.49
N HIS A 60 -9.86 3.07 17.70
CA HIS A 60 -8.75 2.68 18.57
C HIS A 60 -8.79 1.21 18.96
N GLU A 61 -9.97 0.67 19.30
CA GLU A 61 -10.11 -0.74 19.68
C GLU A 61 -9.84 -1.67 18.48
N ILE A 62 -10.33 -1.31 17.28
CA ILE A 62 -10.04 -2.06 16.05
C ILE A 62 -8.54 -2.08 15.76
N LEU A 63 -7.86 -0.93 15.83
CA LEU A 63 -6.41 -0.85 15.60
C LEU A 63 -5.61 -1.69 16.62
N ARG A 64 -6.04 -1.73 17.89
CA ARG A 64 -5.45 -2.60 18.90
C ARG A 64 -5.62 -4.08 18.51
N GLY A 65 -6.83 -4.48 18.13
CA GLY A 65 -7.11 -5.85 17.68
C GLY A 65 -6.25 -6.27 16.48
N ILE A 66 -6.02 -5.36 15.53
CA ILE A 66 -5.13 -5.59 14.38
C ILE A 66 -3.69 -5.83 14.84
N ALA A 67 -3.18 -5.02 15.77
CA ALA A 67 -1.82 -5.18 16.32
C ALA A 67 -1.66 -6.52 17.06
N ASP A 68 -2.66 -6.91 17.85
CA ASP A 68 -2.67 -8.19 18.56
C ASP A 68 -2.70 -9.36 17.56
N LEU A 69 -3.49 -9.26 16.50
CA LEU A 69 -3.56 -10.30 15.47
C LEU A 69 -2.22 -10.48 14.74
N ARG A 70 -1.57 -9.39 14.32
CA ARG A 70 -0.23 -9.45 13.70
C ARG A 70 0.81 -10.06 14.63
N SER A 71 0.74 -9.75 15.92
CA SER A 71 1.62 -10.34 16.93
C SER A 71 1.43 -11.87 17.02
N HIS A 72 0.18 -12.35 17.02
CA HIS A 72 -0.10 -13.78 16.97
C HIS A 72 0.34 -14.44 15.66
N MET A 73 0.14 -13.78 14.52
CA MET A 73 0.60 -14.28 13.21
C MET A 73 2.12 -14.47 13.18
N ALA A 74 2.88 -13.52 13.73
CA ALA A 74 4.33 -13.62 13.85
C ALA A 74 4.74 -14.81 14.74
N ALA A 75 4.11 -14.97 15.90
CA ALA A 75 4.35 -16.11 16.80
C ALA A 75 4.01 -17.46 16.14
N VAL A 76 2.97 -17.52 15.31
CA VAL A 76 2.62 -18.73 14.53
C VAL A 76 3.73 -19.05 13.52
N LEU A 77 4.22 -18.06 12.77
CA LEU A 77 5.31 -18.25 11.80
C LEU A 77 6.58 -18.75 12.48
N GLU A 78 6.94 -18.15 13.63
CA GLU A 78 8.08 -18.55 14.45
C GLU A 78 7.95 -20.00 14.93
N ARG A 79 6.78 -20.37 15.50
CA ARG A 79 6.49 -21.72 15.99
C ARG A 79 6.68 -22.80 14.90
N PHE A 80 6.40 -22.47 13.64
CA PHE A 80 6.52 -23.40 12.51
C PHE A 80 7.83 -23.24 11.71
N GLY A 81 8.77 -22.41 12.19
CA GLY A 81 10.06 -22.19 11.54
C GLY A 81 9.96 -21.54 10.16
N VAL A 82 8.95 -20.71 9.93
CA VAL A 82 8.73 -20.00 8.67
C VAL A 82 9.26 -18.57 8.79
N ALA A 83 10.28 -18.24 8.01
CA ALA A 83 10.87 -16.91 8.03
C ALA A 83 9.93 -15.86 7.41
N ILE A 84 9.79 -14.72 8.10
CA ILE A 84 9.16 -13.52 7.53
C ILE A 84 10.15 -12.94 6.51
N PRO A 85 9.76 -12.77 5.24
CA PRO A 85 10.65 -12.22 4.23
C PRO A 85 10.91 -10.74 4.49
N ALA A 86 12.16 -10.32 4.39
CA ALA A 86 12.52 -8.91 4.46
C ALA A 86 11.86 -8.12 3.29
N PRO A 87 11.43 -6.87 3.52
CA PRO A 87 10.97 -5.99 2.46
C PRO A 87 12.04 -5.86 1.37
N ARG A 88 11.65 -6.10 0.11
CA ARG A 88 12.56 -6.02 -1.04
C ARG A 88 12.66 -4.62 -1.64
N ILE A 89 11.65 -3.80 -1.37
CA ILE A 89 11.50 -2.47 -1.95
C ILE A 89 11.43 -1.47 -0.80
N GLY A 90 12.28 -0.43 -0.88
CA GLY A 90 12.27 0.64 0.11
C GLY A 90 11.05 1.56 -0.05
N ALA A 91 10.53 2.08 1.06
CA ALA A 91 9.34 2.94 1.05
C ALA A 91 9.48 4.16 0.12
N LEU A 92 10.65 4.81 0.10
CA LEU A 92 10.91 5.94 -0.81
C LEU A 92 10.83 5.56 -2.29
N HIS A 93 11.24 4.34 -2.65
CA HIS A 93 11.10 3.85 -4.03
C HIS A 93 9.63 3.64 -4.39
N SER A 94 8.84 3.03 -3.50
CA SER A 94 7.40 2.85 -3.72
C SER A 94 6.66 4.19 -3.84
N ILE A 95 6.98 5.16 -2.98
CA ILE A 95 6.39 6.51 -3.04
C ILE A 95 6.77 7.21 -4.35
N GLU A 96 8.03 7.12 -4.78
CA GLU A 96 8.49 7.67 -6.05
C GLU A 96 7.71 7.07 -7.23
N ALA A 97 7.53 5.74 -7.25
CA ALA A 97 6.77 5.05 -8.29
C ALA A 97 5.28 5.46 -8.30
N SER A 98 4.65 5.61 -7.13
CA SER A 98 3.28 6.14 -7.04
C SER A 98 3.16 7.57 -7.57
N LEU A 99 4.13 8.43 -7.28
CA LEU A 99 4.15 9.81 -7.80
C LEU A 99 4.37 9.86 -9.31
N ASP A 100 5.20 8.96 -9.87
CA ASP A 100 5.37 8.81 -11.32
C ASP A 100 4.06 8.38 -11.98
N HIS A 101 3.33 7.44 -11.37
CA HIS A 101 2.02 7.03 -11.87
C HIS A 101 1.00 8.18 -11.85
N ILE A 102 0.93 8.96 -10.77
CA ILE A 102 0.04 10.12 -10.69
C ILE A 102 0.39 11.17 -11.76
N ASP A 103 1.67 11.46 -12.02
CA ASP A 103 2.09 12.42 -13.06
C ASP A 103 1.58 11.99 -14.45
N HIS A 104 1.58 10.68 -14.73
CA HIS A 104 1.04 10.10 -15.96
C HIS A 104 -0.49 10.17 -16.03
N GLU A 105 -1.21 9.81 -14.95
CA GLU A 105 -2.67 9.94 -14.89
C GLU A 105 -3.14 11.38 -15.14
N MET A 106 -2.37 12.38 -14.71
CA MET A 106 -2.67 13.80 -14.99
C MET A 106 -2.49 14.17 -16.48
N GLU A 107 -1.62 13.48 -17.22
CA GLU A 107 -1.42 13.71 -18.66
C GLU A 107 -2.65 13.29 -19.47
N GLU A 108 -3.33 12.22 -19.04
CA GLU A 108 -4.56 11.71 -19.66
C GLU A 108 -5.75 12.69 -19.52
N LEU A 109 -5.65 13.68 -18.65
CA LEU A 109 -6.66 14.75 -18.54
C LEU A 109 -6.42 15.88 -19.56
N GLY A 110 -5.33 15.84 -20.33
CA GLY A 110 -4.96 16.89 -21.27
C GLY A 110 -6.04 17.18 -22.33
N PRO A 111 -6.09 18.40 -22.90
CA PRO A 111 -7.06 18.75 -23.94
C PRO A 111 -7.02 17.84 -25.17
N HIS A 112 -5.89 17.17 -25.43
CA HIS A 112 -5.77 16.20 -26.51
C HIS A 112 -6.57 14.93 -26.19
N SER A 113 -6.32 14.31 -25.04
CA SER A 113 -7.01 13.10 -24.57
C SER A 113 -8.51 13.35 -24.34
N MET A 114 -8.87 14.49 -23.75
CA MET A 114 -10.27 14.84 -23.46
C MET A 114 -11.16 15.03 -24.69
N ARG A 115 -10.59 15.37 -25.86
CA ARG A 115 -11.36 15.44 -27.11
C ARG A 115 -11.86 14.07 -27.57
N GLY A 116 -11.24 12.98 -27.12
CA GLY A 116 -11.74 11.62 -27.35
C GLY A 116 -13.11 11.36 -26.72
N TYR A 117 -13.49 12.15 -25.70
CA TYR A 117 -14.77 12.05 -25.00
C TYR A 117 -15.82 13.07 -25.50
N GLY A 118 -15.51 13.86 -26.53
CA GLY A 118 -16.44 14.81 -27.14
C GLY A 118 -15.80 16.17 -27.49
N ALA A 119 -16.61 17.06 -28.07
CA ALA A 119 -16.16 18.39 -28.43
C ALA A 119 -15.80 19.21 -27.17
N LEU A 120 -14.58 19.73 -27.13
CA LEU A 120 -14.09 20.57 -26.04
C LEU A 120 -14.09 22.03 -26.46
N ALA A 121 -14.80 22.88 -25.71
CA ALA A 121 -14.80 24.32 -25.95
C ALA A 121 -13.36 24.88 -25.82
N PRO A 122 -12.92 25.79 -26.71
CA PRO A 122 -11.54 26.31 -26.68
C PRO A 122 -11.14 26.92 -25.32
N ALA A 123 -12.05 27.62 -24.67
CA ALA A 123 -11.83 28.19 -23.33
C ALA A 123 -11.65 27.10 -22.26
N ALA A 124 -12.44 26.02 -22.31
CA ALA A 124 -12.31 24.89 -21.41
C ALA A 124 -10.99 24.14 -21.60
N GLY A 125 -10.54 23.98 -22.86
CA GLY A 125 -9.23 23.38 -23.15
C GLY A 125 -8.05 24.15 -22.54
N LYS A 126 -8.04 25.48 -22.68
CA LYS A 126 -6.98 26.31 -22.08
C LYS A 126 -7.01 26.28 -20.54
N CYS A 127 -8.21 26.33 -19.97
CA CYS A 127 -8.40 26.23 -18.52
C CYS A 127 -7.85 24.90 -17.99
N LEU A 128 -8.27 23.79 -18.60
CA LEU A 128 -7.86 22.45 -18.22
C LEU A 128 -6.35 22.23 -18.34
N GLU A 129 -5.72 22.70 -19.43
CA GLU A 129 -4.27 22.66 -19.60
C GLU A 129 -3.53 23.38 -18.47
N THR A 130 -4.07 24.53 -18.03
CA THR A 130 -3.47 25.32 -16.93
C THR A 130 -3.57 24.56 -15.62
N THR A 131 -4.76 24.06 -15.28
CA THR A 131 -5.00 23.27 -14.06
C THR A 131 -4.13 22.02 -13.99
N ILE A 132 -3.99 21.28 -15.11
CA ILE A 132 -3.15 20.08 -15.15
C ILE A 132 -1.69 20.41 -14.91
N LYS A 133 -1.17 21.50 -15.51
CA LYS A 133 0.21 21.95 -15.29
C LYS A 133 0.47 22.28 -13.82
N GLU A 134 -0.50 22.89 -13.14
CA GLU A 134 -0.42 23.20 -11.70
C GLU A 134 -0.37 21.91 -10.85
N LEU A 135 -1.27 20.96 -11.10
CA LEU A 135 -1.29 19.67 -10.39
C LEU A 135 0.01 18.89 -10.60
N GLN A 136 0.47 18.78 -11.85
CA GLN A 136 1.72 18.12 -12.17
C GLN A 136 2.94 18.83 -11.55
N ALA A 137 2.93 20.15 -11.42
CA ALA A 137 4.00 20.87 -10.73
C ALA A 137 4.09 20.48 -9.24
N LEU A 138 2.95 20.30 -8.57
CA LEU A 138 2.89 19.82 -7.18
C LEU A 138 3.43 18.37 -7.06
N VAL A 139 3.02 17.49 -7.96
CA VAL A 139 3.51 16.09 -8.01
C VAL A 139 5.02 16.05 -8.21
N ARG A 140 5.54 16.78 -9.21
CA ARG A 140 6.98 16.85 -9.50
C ARG A 140 7.81 17.44 -8.35
N ARG A 141 7.28 18.43 -7.63
CA ARG A 141 7.94 18.99 -6.44
C ARG A 141 8.08 17.93 -5.35
N THR A 142 7.01 17.21 -5.05
CA THR A 142 7.02 16.12 -4.05
C THR A 142 7.95 14.99 -4.47
N ARG A 143 7.92 14.59 -5.76
CA ARG A 143 8.83 13.57 -6.30
C ARG A 143 10.29 13.97 -6.17
N SER A 144 10.62 15.23 -6.46
CA SER A 144 11.99 15.73 -6.35
C SER A 144 12.52 15.66 -4.92
N TYR A 145 11.67 15.99 -3.93
CA TYR A 145 12.01 15.82 -2.51
C TYR A 145 12.27 14.35 -2.14
N VAL A 146 11.41 13.43 -2.58
CA VAL A 146 11.57 11.98 -2.34
C VAL A 146 12.88 11.46 -2.95
N ARG A 147 13.19 11.85 -4.20
CA ARG A 147 14.45 11.49 -4.89
C ARG A 147 15.67 12.00 -4.14
N GLN A 148 15.63 13.25 -3.67
CA GLN A 148 16.73 13.83 -2.89
C GLN A 148 16.97 13.05 -1.59
N ARG A 149 15.90 12.65 -0.88
CA ARG A 149 16.03 11.86 0.36
C ARG A 149 16.57 10.47 0.09
N ARG A 150 16.18 9.83 -1.02
CA ARG A 150 16.68 8.51 -1.41
C ARG A 150 18.16 8.51 -1.76
N ALA A 151 18.68 9.60 -2.33
CA ALA A 151 20.11 9.75 -2.64
C ALA A 151 21.00 10.01 -1.41
N GLN A 152 20.40 10.26 -0.24
CA GLN A 152 21.09 10.50 1.04
C GLN A 152 21.15 9.26 1.93
N GLN A 153 20.59 8.12 1.49
CA GLN A 153 20.64 6.82 2.15
C GLN A 153 21.69 5.92 1.48
#